data_AF-A0A385SJY2-F1
#
_entry.id   AF-A0A385SJY2-F1
#
_cell.length_a   1.000
_cell.length_b   1.000
_cell.length_c   1.000
_cell.angle_alpha   90.00
_cell.angle_beta   90.00
_cell.angle_gamma   90.00
#
_symmetry.space_group_name_H-M   'P 1'
#
loop_
_entity.id
_entity.type
_entity.pdbx_description
1 polymer ?
#
loop_
_entity_poly.entity_id
_entity_poly.type
_entity_poly.pdbx_seq_one_letter_code
_entity_poly.pdbx_strand_id
1 'polypeptide(L)'
;MNEFLRKIGLIDSFQIELPMDKSDFVETLIVNLDEPGPGFFEAFSTNNKAYKGTVKNDGFEMRQKRKLTARATSLSIRGKFQQVGKNLIAEVTLNGFHWLMIPYYIILLIVYFFAFGFFFFASAAEEFRMIGLLFLSVHAALMLVVPYFRIRRGMRKTKYDLERDLHFMMKDKFTSGN
;
A
#
# COMPACT_ATOMS: atom_id res chain seq x y z
N MET A 1 -15.47 6.22 -7.35
CA MET A 1 -14.28 5.32 -7.41
C MET A 1 -13.71 5.02 -6.02
N ASN A 2 -13.42 6.04 -5.19
CA ASN A 2 -12.84 5.82 -3.85
C ASN A 2 -13.75 4.99 -2.93
N GLU A 3 -15.07 5.15 -3.00
CA GLU A 3 -16.02 4.34 -2.22
C GLU A 3 -15.97 2.85 -2.57
N PHE A 4 -15.84 2.52 -3.86
CA PHE A 4 -15.66 1.13 -4.29
C PHE A 4 -14.37 0.55 -3.72
N LEU A 5 -13.25 1.28 -3.85
CA LEU A 5 -11.95 0.87 -3.30
C LEU A 5 -11.97 0.71 -1.78
N ARG A 6 -12.72 1.55 -1.07
CA ARG A 6 -12.97 1.42 0.38
C ARG A 6 -13.79 0.16 0.67
N LYS A 7 -14.87 -0.09 -0.05
CA LYS A 7 -15.71 -1.29 0.10
C LYS A 7 -14.92 -2.59 -0.09
N ILE A 8 -14.01 -2.62 -1.06
CA ILE A 8 -13.17 -3.80 -1.31
C ILE A 8 -11.88 -3.84 -0.44
N GLY A 9 -11.69 -2.85 0.45
CA GLY A 9 -10.58 -2.81 1.41
C GLY A 9 -9.21 -2.49 0.81
N LEU A 10 -9.18 -1.80 -0.33
CA LEU A 10 -7.95 -1.29 -0.95
C LEU A 10 -7.64 0.17 -0.57
N ILE A 11 -8.63 0.87 -0.01
CA ILE A 11 -8.45 2.13 0.71
C ILE A 11 -9.01 1.92 2.12
N ASP A 12 -8.24 2.32 3.13
CA ASP A 12 -8.69 2.32 4.52
C ASP A 12 -8.29 3.65 5.16
N SER A 13 -9.01 4.06 6.20
CA SER A 13 -8.66 5.25 6.98
C SER A 13 -8.88 5.00 8.46
N PHE A 14 -8.04 5.60 9.28
CA PHE A 14 -8.12 5.53 10.72
C PHE A 14 -7.64 6.85 11.32
N GLN A 15 -8.04 7.09 12.56
CA GLN A 15 -7.73 8.31 13.28
C GLN A 15 -6.89 7.95 14.51
N ILE A 16 -5.86 8.75 14.78
CA ILE A 16 -5.08 8.67 16.00
C ILE A 16 -5.20 10.01 16.71
N GLU A 17 -5.42 9.96 18.03
CA GLU A 17 -5.37 11.12 18.90
C GLU A 17 -4.07 11.05 19.72
N LEU A 18 -3.30 12.13 19.69
CA LEU A 18 -2.00 12.23 20.36
C LEU A 18 -2.01 13.44 21.31
N PRO A 19 -1.63 13.29 22.59
CA PRO A 19 -1.56 14.40 23.54
C PRO A 19 -0.26 15.19 23.33
N MET A 20 -0.09 15.81 22.17
CA MET A 20 1.11 16.58 21.80
C MET A 20 0.76 17.76 20.90
N ASP A 21 1.69 18.69 20.77
CA ASP A 21 1.53 19.82 19.86
C ASP A 21 1.84 19.45 18.41
N LYS A 22 1.16 20.12 17.48
CA LYS A 22 1.36 19.99 16.04
C LYS A 22 2.81 20.17 15.61
N SER A 23 3.52 21.16 16.17
CA SER A 23 4.94 21.40 15.86
C SER A 23 5.80 20.21 16.26
N ASP A 24 5.55 19.65 17.44
CA ASP A 24 6.30 18.51 17.95
C ASP A 24 6.12 17.27 17.10
N PHE A 25 4.88 17.03 16.65
CA PHE A 25 4.56 15.92 15.77
C PHE A 25 5.26 16.04 14.42
N VAL A 26 5.22 17.23 13.81
CA VAL A 26 5.85 17.49 12.52
C VAL A 26 7.36 17.28 12.60
N GLU A 27 8.00 17.81 13.64
CA GLU A 27 9.44 17.65 13.86
C GLU A 27 9.82 16.16 14.02
N THR A 28 9.13 15.44 14.91
CA THR A 28 9.38 14.00 15.13
C THR A 28 9.20 13.21 13.83
N LEU A 29 8.17 13.53 13.05
CA LEU A 29 7.90 12.84 11.79
C LEU A 29 8.99 13.11 10.76
N ILE A 30 9.45 14.36 10.62
CA ILE A 30 10.55 14.73 9.71
C ILE A 30 11.84 14.00 10.08
N VAL A 31 12.19 13.94 11.37
CA VAL A 31 13.39 13.24 11.84
C VAL A 31 13.34 11.75 11.52
N ASN A 32 12.16 11.13 11.50
CA ASN A 32 11.96 9.71 11.22
C ASN A 32 11.72 9.35 9.74
N LEU A 33 11.57 10.36 8.86
CA LEU A 33 11.39 10.17 7.42
C LEU A 33 12.71 10.30 6.66
N ASP A 34 12.91 9.40 5.69
CA ASP A 34 14.00 9.49 4.71
C ASP A 34 13.55 10.31 3.50
N GLU A 35 14.49 10.98 2.83
CA GLU A 35 14.17 11.93 1.76
C GLU A 35 13.47 11.25 0.57
N PRO A 36 12.53 11.95 -0.09
CA PRO A 36 11.90 11.47 -1.31
C PRO A 36 12.94 11.38 -2.44
N GLY A 37 13.26 10.15 -2.87
CA GLY A 37 14.24 9.91 -3.93
C GLY A 37 13.81 8.78 -4.88
N PRO A 38 14.46 8.65 -6.06
CA PRO A 38 14.15 7.62 -7.03
C PRO A 38 14.35 6.22 -6.43
N GLY A 39 13.34 5.35 -6.63
CA GLY A 39 13.24 4.03 -5.99
C GLY A 39 14.31 3.01 -6.38
N PHE A 40 15.09 3.28 -7.43
CA PHE A 40 15.96 2.30 -8.09
C PHE A 40 17.17 1.88 -7.25
N PHE A 41 17.66 2.74 -6.36
CA PHE A 41 18.80 2.45 -5.47
C PHE A 41 18.41 2.37 -3.98
N GLU A 42 17.11 2.27 -3.65
CA GLU A 42 16.65 2.27 -2.25
C GLU A 42 17.18 1.08 -1.44
N ALA A 43 17.45 -0.03 -2.11
CA ALA A 43 18.06 -1.23 -1.53
C ALA A 43 19.52 -1.03 -1.09
N PHE A 44 20.20 0.00 -1.60
CA PHE A 44 21.61 0.32 -1.31
C PHE A 44 21.76 1.52 -0.37
N SER A 45 20.66 2.13 0.08
CA SER A 45 20.69 3.23 1.04
C SER A 45 20.98 2.69 2.44
N THR A 46 22.07 3.16 3.05
CA THR A 46 22.52 2.82 4.40
C THR A 46 21.62 3.38 5.51
N ASN A 47 20.63 4.22 5.17
CA ASN A 47 19.75 4.85 6.14
C ASN A 47 18.70 3.85 6.67
N ASN A 48 18.68 3.65 7.99
CA ASN A 48 17.84 2.66 8.69
C ASN A 48 16.38 3.10 8.88
N LYS A 49 16.00 4.29 8.39
CA LYS A 49 14.62 4.79 8.44
C LYS A 49 13.67 3.88 7.65
N ALA A 50 12.53 3.54 8.28
CA ALA A 50 11.55 2.62 7.72
C ALA A 50 10.65 3.26 6.65
N TYR A 51 10.51 4.59 6.68
CA TYR A 51 9.58 5.35 5.85
C TYR A 51 10.31 6.42 5.05
N LYS A 52 9.74 6.73 3.88
CA LYS A 52 10.15 7.82 3.00
C LYS A 52 8.96 8.71 2.72
N GLY A 53 9.16 10.02 2.72
CA GLY A 53 8.03 10.92 2.54
C GLY A 53 8.35 12.39 2.67
N THR A 54 7.29 13.18 2.66
CA THR A 54 7.33 14.63 2.85
C THR A 54 6.26 15.02 3.84
N VAL A 55 6.56 16.01 4.68
CA VAL A 55 5.60 16.64 5.58
C VAL A 55 5.31 18.04 5.04
N LYS A 56 4.04 18.39 4.98
CA LYS A 56 3.51 19.71 4.60
C LYS A 56 2.85 20.34 5.83
N ASN A 57 2.44 21.60 5.72
CA ASN A 57 1.89 22.37 6.85
C ASN A 57 0.60 21.78 7.45
N ASP A 58 -0.16 20.99 6.69
CA ASP A 58 -1.48 20.46 7.05
C ASP A 58 -1.58 18.93 6.93
N GLY A 59 -0.48 18.27 6.56
CA GLY A 59 -0.50 16.83 6.31
C GLY A 59 0.86 16.25 5.95
N PHE A 60 0.89 14.95 5.74
CA PHE A 60 2.09 14.23 5.32
C PHE A 60 1.76 13.21 4.25
N GLU A 61 2.72 12.95 3.38
CA GLU A 61 2.67 11.83 2.45
C GLU A 61 3.91 10.97 2.66
N MET A 62 3.71 9.69 2.93
CA MET A 62 4.81 8.75 3.09
C MET A 62 4.52 7.39 2.46
N ARG A 63 5.56 6.60 2.29
CA ARG A 63 5.53 5.21 1.85
C ARG A 63 6.54 4.41 2.64
N GLN A 64 6.27 3.12 2.82
CA GLN A 64 7.24 2.20 3.42
C GLN A 64 8.41 2.00 2.45
N LYS A 65 9.65 2.07 2.95
CA LYS A 65 10.85 1.82 2.14
C LYS A 65 10.90 0.35 1.74
N ARG A 66 11.21 0.06 0.47
CA ARG A 66 11.32 -1.32 -0.01
C ARG A 66 12.61 -1.94 0.54
N LYS A 67 12.50 -2.80 1.55
CA LYS A 67 13.61 -3.69 1.93
C LYS A 67 13.61 -4.90 0.99
N LEU A 68 14.79 -5.40 0.60
CA LEU A 68 14.95 -6.65 -0.17
C LEU A 68 14.18 -7.83 0.45
N THR A 69 13.98 -7.81 1.77
CA THR A 69 13.23 -8.81 2.54
C THR A 69 11.76 -8.46 2.75
N ALA A 70 11.34 -7.21 2.53
CA ALA A 70 9.97 -6.76 2.73
C ALA A 70 9.15 -6.94 1.45
N ARG A 71 8.39 -8.03 1.41
CA ARG A 71 7.43 -8.39 0.36
C ARG A 71 6.21 -7.44 0.23
N ALA A 72 6.23 -6.30 0.91
CA ALA A 72 5.11 -5.38 0.96
C ALA A 72 5.08 -4.52 -0.30
N THR A 73 3.94 -4.54 -0.99
CA THR A 73 3.59 -3.58 -2.03
C THR A 73 3.77 -2.17 -1.45
N SER A 74 4.41 -1.26 -2.17
CA SER A 74 4.62 0.12 -1.71
C SER A 74 3.29 0.86 -1.65
N LEU A 75 2.58 0.75 -0.53
CA LEU A 75 1.31 1.45 -0.29
C LEU A 75 1.59 2.94 -0.06
N SER A 76 0.68 3.79 -0.54
CA SER A 76 0.71 5.23 -0.26
C SER A 76 -0.01 5.49 1.05
N ILE A 77 0.65 6.23 1.93
CA ILE A 77 0.13 6.64 3.23
C ILE A 77 0.00 8.16 3.18
N ARG A 78 -1.20 8.68 3.41
CA ARG A 78 -1.47 10.12 3.46
C ARG A 78 -2.09 10.45 4.79
N GLY A 79 -1.53 11.39 5.51
CA GLY A 79 -2.11 11.87 6.76
C GLY A 79 -2.48 13.34 6.67
N LYS A 80 -3.56 13.71 7.35
CA LYS A 80 -3.86 15.10 7.71
C LYS A 80 -3.83 15.21 9.22
N PHE A 81 -3.43 16.36 9.74
CA PHE A 81 -3.40 16.56 11.18
C PHE A 81 -3.90 17.94 11.58
N GLN A 82 -4.66 17.99 12.67
CA GLN A 82 -5.28 19.19 13.20
C GLN A 82 -5.13 19.23 14.72
N GLN A 83 -4.78 20.40 15.25
CA GLN A 83 -4.74 20.63 16.69
C GLN A 83 -6.16 20.92 17.19
N VAL A 84 -6.59 20.18 18.20
CA VAL A 84 -7.87 20.38 18.89
C VAL A 84 -7.57 20.51 20.39
N GLY A 85 -7.46 21.76 20.86
CA GLY A 85 -7.03 22.06 22.22
C GLY A 85 -5.60 21.56 22.48
N LYS A 86 -5.45 20.67 23.48
CA LYS A 86 -4.15 20.08 23.86
C LYS A 86 -3.81 18.80 23.10
N ASN A 87 -4.71 18.31 22.26
CA ASN A 87 -4.53 17.06 21.52
C ASN A 87 -4.38 17.34 20.04
N LEU A 88 -3.53 16.56 19.38
CA LEU A 88 -3.41 16.49 17.94
C LEU A 88 -4.25 15.31 17.43
N ILE A 89 -5.12 15.59 16.48
CA ILE A 89 -5.87 14.58 15.75
C ILE A 89 -5.18 14.35 14.41
N ALA A 90 -4.73 13.12 14.17
CA ALA A 90 -4.16 12.70 12.89
C ALA A 90 -5.09 11.72 12.17
N GLU A 91 -5.62 12.14 11.03
CA GLU A 91 -6.39 11.30 10.12
C GLU A 91 -5.48 10.69 9.07
N VAL A 92 -5.33 9.37 9.10
CA VAL A 92 -4.47 8.63 8.18
C VAL A 92 -5.32 7.88 7.17
N THR A 93 -5.00 8.04 5.90
CA THR A 93 -5.56 7.30 4.78
C THR A 93 -4.47 6.42 4.16
N LEU A 94 -4.75 5.13 4.09
CA LEU A 94 -3.94 4.15 3.38
C LEU A 94 -4.56 3.91 2.00
N ASN A 95 -3.72 3.93 0.97
CA ASN A 95 -4.12 3.61 -0.39
C ASN A 95 -3.19 2.52 -0.95
N GLY A 96 -3.76 1.33 -1.15
CA GLY A 96 -3.08 0.22 -1.79
C GLY A 96 -3.30 0.09 -3.28
N PHE A 97 -4.18 0.92 -3.85
CA PHE A 97 -4.43 0.94 -5.28
C PHE A 97 -3.36 1.80 -5.98
N HIS A 98 -2.55 1.16 -6.81
CA HIS A 98 -1.59 1.84 -7.66
C HIS A 98 -2.17 1.97 -9.08
N TRP A 99 -2.03 3.14 -9.72
CA TRP A 99 -2.60 3.38 -11.05
C TRP A 99 -2.10 2.37 -12.11
N LEU A 100 -0.85 1.90 -11.99
CA LEU A 100 -0.28 0.80 -12.82
C LEU A 100 -1.03 -0.54 -12.72
N MET A 101 -1.92 -0.73 -11.74
CA MET A 101 -2.76 -1.93 -11.69
C MET A 101 -3.81 -1.94 -12.81
N ILE A 102 -4.26 -0.77 -13.27
CA ILE A 102 -5.25 -0.66 -14.34
C ILE A 102 -4.73 -1.31 -15.63
N PRO A 103 -3.58 -0.89 -16.21
CA PRO A 103 -3.06 -1.54 -17.41
C PRO A 103 -2.71 -3.01 -17.19
N TYR A 104 -2.28 -3.41 -15.98
CA TYR A 104 -2.07 -4.83 -15.65
C TYR A 104 -3.34 -5.67 -15.85
N TYR A 105 -4.48 -5.24 -15.30
CA TYR A 105 -5.74 -5.96 -15.45
C TYR A 105 -6.28 -5.89 -16.88
N ILE A 106 -6.12 -4.77 -17.59
CA ILE A 106 -6.53 -4.65 -18.99
C ILE A 106 -5.76 -5.64 -19.86
N ILE A 107 -4.43 -5.68 -19.75
CA ILE A 107 -3.59 -6.61 -20.51
C ILE A 107 -3.98 -8.06 -20.17
N LEU A 108 -4.18 -8.36 -18.89
CA LEU A 108 -4.58 -9.68 -18.44
C LEU A 108 -5.91 -10.10 -19.08
N LEU A 109 -6.91 -9.22 -19.11
CA LEU A 109 -8.19 -9.50 -19.77
C LEU A 109 -8.04 -9.75 -21.27
N ILE A 110 -7.21 -8.97 -21.96
CA ILE A 110 -6.93 -9.15 -23.39
C ILE A 110 -6.27 -10.52 -23.64
N VAL A 111 -5.23 -10.85 -22.86
CA VAL A 111 -4.52 -12.14 -22.99
C VAL A 111 -5.47 -13.30 -22.79
N TYR A 112 -6.30 -13.27 -21.74
CA TYR A 112 -7.27 -14.35 -21.52
C TYR A 112 -8.36 -14.38 -22.58
N PHE A 113 -8.86 -13.24 -23.05
CA PHE A 113 -9.84 -13.19 -24.13
C PHE A 113 -9.33 -13.91 -25.39
N PHE A 114 -8.10 -13.63 -25.82
CA PHE A 114 -7.48 -14.32 -26.95
C PHE A 114 -7.19 -15.79 -26.65
N ALA A 115 -6.73 -16.13 -25.44
CA ALA A 115 -6.49 -17.52 -25.06
C ALA A 115 -7.77 -18.35 -25.07
N PHE A 116 -8.87 -17.83 -24.51
CA PHE A 116 -10.17 -18.48 -24.58
C PHE A 116 -10.63 -18.63 -26.03
N GLY A 117 -10.55 -17.57 -26.83
CA GLY A 117 -10.88 -17.62 -28.26
C GLY A 117 -10.08 -18.71 -28.99
N PHE A 118 -8.77 -18.80 -28.75
CA PHE A 118 -7.93 -19.85 -29.32
C PHE A 118 -8.44 -21.24 -28.94
N PHE A 119 -8.73 -21.52 -27.67
CA PHE A 119 -9.24 -22.83 -27.27
C PHE A 119 -10.66 -23.13 -27.78
N PHE A 120 -11.51 -22.12 -27.97
CA PHE A 120 -12.85 -22.33 -28.53
C PHE A 120 -12.84 -22.66 -30.03
N PHE A 121 -11.95 -22.04 -30.80
CA PHE A 121 -11.91 -22.16 -32.26
C PHE A 121 -10.79 -23.04 -32.80
N ALA A 122 -9.84 -23.47 -31.96
CA ALA A 122 -8.76 -24.37 -32.39
C ALA A 122 -9.32 -25.74 -32.79
N SER A 123 -8.81 -26.26 -33.91
CA SER A 123 -9.08 -27.62 -34.39
C SER A 123 -8.27 -28.67 -33.61
N ALA A 124 -8.43 -28.69 -32.29
CA ALA A 124 -7.79 -29.65 -31.40
C ALA A 124 -8.75 -30.79 -31.02
N ALA A 125 -8.20 -31.90 -30.53
CA ALA A 125 -8.99 -33.00 -29.96
C ALA A 125 -9.87 -32.49 -28.81
N GLU A 126 -11.10 -32.99 -28.70
CA GLU A 126 -12.10 -32.46 -27.76
C GLU A 126 -11.65 -32.57 -26.30
N GLU A 127 -11.01 -33.67 -25.93
CA GLU A 127 -10.45 -33.89 -24.59
C GLU A 127 -9.41 -32.83 -24.23
N PHE A 128 -8.49 -32.54 -25.16
CA PHE A 128 -7.45 -31.52 -24.97
C PHE A 128 -8.08 -30.12 -24.82
N ARG A 129 -9.10 -29.81 -25.63
CA ARG A 129 -9.83 -28.54 -25.56
C ARG A 129 -10.50 -28.35 -24.19
N MET A 130 -11.19 -29.37 -23.68
CA MET A 130 -11.88 -29.29 -22.40
C MET A 130 -10.90 -29.13 -21.22
N ILE A 131 -9.83 -29.92 -21.19
CA ILE A 131 -8.79 -29.82 -20.16
C ILE A 131 -8.12 -28.44 -20.21
N GLY A 132 -7.81 -27.96 -21.41
CA GLY A 132 -7.22 -26.63 -21.63
C GLY A 132 -8.11 -25.51 -21.12
N LEU A 133 -9.42 -25.54 -21.42
CA LEU A 133 -10.39 -24.54 -20.94
C LEU A 133 -10.54 -24.55 -19.41
N LEU A 134 -10.57 -25.73 -18.78
CA LEU A 134 -10.62 -25.85 -17.32
C LEU A 134 -9.37 -25.26 -16.68
N PHE A 135 -8.18 -25.65 -17.16
CA PHE A 135 -6.90 -25.13 -16.68
C PHE A 135 -6.83 -23.60 -16.85
N LEU A 136 -7.22 -23.10 -18.03
CA LEU A 136 -7.20 -21.67 -18.33
C LEU A 136 -8.13 -20.88 -17.40
N SER A 137 -9.31 -21.42 -17.11
CA SER A 137 -10.28 -20.80 -16.19
C SER A 137 -9.74 -20.71 -14.77
N VAL A 138 -9.18 -21.80 -14.24
CA VAL A 138 -8.56 -21.82 -12.92
C VAL A 138 -7.37 -20.85 -12.87
N HIS A 139 -6.52 -20.88 -13.90
CA HIS A 139 -5.36 -20.01 -13.98
C HIS A 139 -5.76 -18.53 -14.04
N ALA A 140 -6.76 -18.17 -14.84
CA ALA A 140 -7.31 -16.81 -14.92
C ALA A 140 -7.86 -16.34 -13.57
N ALA A 141 -8.63 -17.19 -12.89
CA ALA A 141 -9.14 -16.90 -11.56
C ALA A 141 -8.00 -16.62 -10.56
N LEU A 142 -6.95 -17.45 -10.55
CA LEU A 142 -5.79 -17.24 -9.68
C LEU A 142 -5.05 -15.94 -10.00
N MET A 143 -4.83 -15.63 -11.28
CA MET A 143 -4.10 -14.43 -11.69
C MET A 143 -4.88 -13.14 -11.40
N LEU A 144 -6.20 -13.18 -11.34
CA LEU A 144 -7.03 -12.05 -10.89
C LEU A 144 -7.06 -11.93 -9.37
N VAL A 145 -7.26 -13.04 -8.67
CA VAL A 145 -7.55 -13.08 -7.23
C VAL A 145 -6.28 -12.89 -6.39
N VAL A 146 -5.17 -13.53 -6.75
CA VAL A 146 -3.93 -13.50 -5.96
C VAL A 146 -3.38 -12.08 -5.77
N PRO A 147 -3.26 -11.22 -6.81
CA PRO A 147 -2.78 -9.85 -6.64
C PRO A 147 -3.66 -9.04 -5.68
N TYR A 148 -4.99 -9.17 -5.79
CA TYR A 148 -5.93 -8.51 -4.90
C TYR A 148 -5.71 -8.90 -3.43
N PHE A 149 -5.63 -10.21 -3.14
CA PHE A 149 -5.40 -10.69 -1.78
C PHE A 149 -4.03 -10.27 -1.22
N ARG A 150 -2.99 -10.23 -2.06
CA ARG A 150 -1.67 -9.73 -1.65
C ARG A 150 -1.73 -8.28 -1.18
N ILE A 151 -2.42 -7.42 -1.93
CA ILE A 151 -2.56 -5.99 -1.57
C ILE A 151 -3.41 -5.86 -0.31
N ARG A 152 -4.54 -6.58 -0.22
CA ARG A 152 -5.42 -6.54 0.96
C ARG A 152 -4.71 -6.98 2.24
N ARG A 153 -3.86 -8.01 2.15
CA ARG A 153 -2.99 -8.42 3.27
C ARG A 153 -1.95 -7.36 3.60
N GLY A 154 -1.37 -6.73 2.58
CA GLY A 154 -0.46 -5.59 2.73
C GLY A 154 -1.10 -4.44 3.50
N MET A 155 -2.32 -4.04 3.12
CA MET A 155 -3.08 -2.96 3.78
C MET A 155 -3.23 -3.19 5.29
N ARG A 156 -3.66 -4.40 5.69
CA ARG A 156 -3.81 -4.76 7.11
C ARG A 156 -2.49 -4.69 7.86
N LYS A 157 -1.42 -5.22 7.26
CA LYS A 157 -0.09 -5.21 7.86
C LYS A 157 0.44 -3.79 8.02
N THR A 158 0.35 -2.97 6.97
CA THR A 158 0.85 -1.59 6.99
C THR A 158 0.05 -0.71 7.92
N LYS A 159 -1.26 -0.93 8.08
CA LYS A 159 -2.05 -0.25 9.12
C LYS A 159 -1.48 -0.53 10.51
N TYR A 160 -1.34 -1.81 10.85
CA TYR A 160 -0.80 -2.23 12.15
C TYR A 160 0.63 -1.73 12.37
N ASP A 161 1.52 -1.90 11.39
CA ASP A 161 2.91 -1.44 11.49
C ASP A 161 2.97 0.08 11.65
N LEU A 162 2.11 0.84 10.95
CA LEU A 162 2.07 2.29 11.04
C LEU A 162 1.53 2.79 12.38
N GLU A 163 0.44 2.21 12.89
CA GLU A 163 -0.09 2.55 14.21
C GLU A 163 0.96 2.31 15.30
N ARG A 164 1.63 1.14 15.23
CA ARG A 164 2.72 0.77 16.13
C ARG A 164 3.89 1.76 16.04
N ASP A 165 4.37 2.03 14.82
CA ASP A 165 5.57 2.83 14.61
C ASP A 165 5.33 4.31 14.97
N LEU A 166 4.15 4.86 14.65
CA LEU A 166 3.76 6.19 15.13
C LEU A 166 3.71 6.24 16.66
N HIS A 167 3.11 5.25 17.31
CA HIS A 167 3.09 5.21 18.77
C HIS A 167 4.50 5.21 19.39
N PHE A 168 5.45 4.43 18.84
CA PHE A 168 6.82 4.42 19.33
C PHE A 168 7.56 5.74 19.06
N MET A 169 7.48 6.27 17.84
CA MET A 169 8.12 7.55 17.48
C MET A 169 7.67 8.69 18.40
N MET A 170 6.39 8.72 18.76
CA MET A 170 5.84 9.76 19.63
C MET A 170 6.22 9.52 21.09
N LYS A 171 6.22 8.26 21.57
CA LYS A 171 6.63 7.92 22.94
C LYS A 171 8.10 8.27 23.21
N ASP A 172 9.00 8.04 22.26
CA ASP A 172 10.44 8.29 22.44
C ASP A 172 10.73 9.77 22.72
N LYS A 173 9.98 10.71 22.10
CA LYS A 173 10.09 12.15 22.37
C LYS A 173 9.75 12.51 23.83
N PHE A 174 8.75 11.84 24.42
CA PHE A 174 8.39 12.06 25.83
C PHE A 174 9.43 11.55 26.81
N THR A 175 10.24 10.55 26.43
CA THR A 175 11.29 9.99 27.30
C THR A 175 12.65 10.65 27.16
N SER A 176 12.95 11.26 26.01
CA SER A 176 14.23 11.96 25.78
C SER A 176 14.23 13.43 26.22
N GLY A 177 13.08 13.95 26.66
CA GLY A 177 12.89 15.33 27.13
C GLY A 177 12.97 15.53 28.64
N ASN A 178 13.39 14.52 29.41
CA ASN A 178 13.67 14.59 30.85
C ASN A 178 15.18 14.55 31.13
#